data_AF-A0A821GGB0-F1
#
_entry.id   AF-A0A821GGB0-F1
#
_cell.length_a   1.000
_cell.length_b   1.000
_cell.length_c   1.000
_cell.angle_alpha   90.00
_cell.angle_beta   90.00
_cell.angle_gamma   90.00
#
_symmetry.space_group_name_H-M   'P 1'
#
loop_
_entity.id
_entity.type
_entity.pdbx_description
1 polymer ?
#
loop_
_entity_poly.entity_id
_entity_poly.type
_entity_poly.pdbx_seq_one_letter_code
_entity_poly.pdbx_strand_id
1 'polypeptide(L)'
;MTTHHRQLTTDLNSHLTKISLPYQCRKLLLSYGIWNTSLNMIEIIHQHRSAAKCFLSMGIMKNSKLYLYPEEAIFMMQCSLLQVSINNINEKPMFPISLNEAYSLWFKQSLLTLKHLHVYQYLTRIGFILIRHRSHGTMIETKEDLSNKKTSSIKRKRDEYEHESIESSENDIQDENYICP
;
A
#
# COMPACT_ATOMS: atom_id res chain seq x y z
N MET A 1 -50.34 24.60 -14.79
CA MET A 1 -50.20 23.13 -14.56
C MET A 1 -48.81 22.58 -14.90
N THR A 2 -48.04 23.18 -15.83
CA THR A 2 -46.71 22.68 -16.25
C THR A 2 -45.56 23.03 -15.30
N THR A 3 -45.68 24.12 -14.53
CA THR A 3 -44.65 24.57 -13.58
C THR A 3 -44.47 23.61 -12.41
N HIS A 4 -45.57 23.13 -11.84
CA HIS A 4 -45.56 22.17 -10.73
C HIS A 4 -44.92 20.84 -11.14
N HIS A 5 -45.24 20.36 -12.35
CA HIS A 5 -44.62 19.14 -12.88
C HIS A 5 -43.11 19.31 -13.09
N ARG A 6 -42.67 20.48 -13.60
CA ARG A 6 -41.25 20.79 -13.75
C ARG A 6 -40.52 20.85 -12.40
N GLN A 7 -41.16 21.39 -11.37
CA GLN A 7 -40.58 21.49 -10.03
C GLN A 7 -40.43 20.11 -9.38
N LEU A 8 -41.41 19.23 -9.58
CA LEU A 8 -41.39 17.87 -9.08
C LEU A 8 -40.30 17.03 -9.77
N THR A 9 -40.11 17.19 -11.09
CA THR A 9 -39.02 16.50 -11.81
C THR A 9 -37.65 17.02 -11.41
N THR A 10 -37.48 18.33 -11.15
CA THR A 10 -36.21 18.86 -10.64
C THR A 10 -35.89 18.34 -9.24
N ASP A 11 -36.90 18.26 -8.36
CA ASP A 11 -36.71 17.76 -7.00
C ASP A 11 -36.36 16.27 -7.00
N LEU A 12 -37.05 15.46 -7.81
CA LEU A 12 -36.73 14.04 -7.97
C LEU A 12 -35.32 13.82 -8.49
N ASN A 13 -34.88 14.59 -9.50
CA ASN A 13 -33.51 14.49 -10.01
C ASN A 13 -32.46 14.94 -8.97
N SER A 14 -32.77 15.96 -8.17
CA SER A 14 -31.90 16.39 -7.06
C SER A 14 -31.81 15.34 -5.95
N HIS A 15 -32.91 14.63 -5.68
CA HIS A 15 -32.97 13.60 -4.66
C HIS A 15 -32.28 12.31 -5.13
N LEU A 16 -32.49 11.93 -6.39
CA LEU A 16 -31.80 10.82 -7.02
C LEU A 16 -30.30 11.04 -7.11
N THR A 17 -29.83 12.25 -7.43
CA THR A 17 -28.40 12.57 -7.38
C THR A 17 -27.84 12.45 -5.95
N LYS A 18 -28.56 12.95 -4.93
CA LYS A 18 -28.17 12.78 -3.52
C LYS A 18 -28.15 11.33 -3.04
N ILE A 19 -29.05 10.47 -3.52
CA ILE A 19 -29.11 9.04 -3.14
C ILE A 19 -28.10 8.21 -3.94
N SER A 20 -28.01 8.44 -5.25
CA SER A 20 -27.16 7.67 -6.17
C SER A 20 -25.68 7.95 -5.98
N LEU A 21 -25.32 9.12 -5.44
CA LEU A 21 -24.02 9.32 -4.83
C LEU A 21 -24.06 8.64 -3.46
N PRO A 22 -23.44 7.45 -3.28
CA PRO A 22 -23.35 6.85 -1.96
C PRO A 22 -22.76 7.90 -1.01
N TYR A 23 -23.48 8.20 0.07
CA TYR A 23 -23.15 9.18 1.12
C TYR A 23 -21.76 8.98 1.75
N GLN A 24 -21.03 7.93 1.37
CA GLN A 24 -19.81 7.45 2.00
C GLN A 24 -18.54 7.77 1.21
N CYS A 25 -18.56 8.86 0.45
CA CYS A 25 -17.39 9.30 -0.29
C CYS A 25 -17.20 10.81 -0.10
N ARG A 26 -16.47 11.18 0.96
CA ARG A 26 -15.48 12.26 0.84
C ARG A 26 -14.37 11.81 -0.13
N LYS A 27 -14.73 11.41 -1.36
CA LYS A 27 -13.80 11.05 -2.46
C LYS A 27 -12.75 12.13 -2.69
N LEU A 28 -13.05 13.36 -2.27
CA LEU A 28 -12.16 14.51 -2.33
C LEU A 28 -10.96 14.43 -1.38
N LEU A 29 -10.92 13.54 -0.39
CA LEU A 29 -9.82 13.49 0.59
C LEU A 29 -9.03 12.16 0.58
N LEU A 30 -9.32 11.23 -0.33
CA LEU A 30 -8.67 9.92 -0.36
C LEU A 30 -7.60 9.87 -1.45
N SER A 31 -6.50 9.20 -1.11
CA SER A 31 -5.52 8.76 -2.08
C SER A 31 -5.97 7.43 -2.71
N TYR A 32 -5.52 7.15 -3.93
CA TYR A 32 -5.87 5.92 -4.65
C TYR A 32 -4.64 5.08 -4.92
N GLY A 33 -4.75 3.78 -4.66
CA GLY A 33 -3.71 2.80 -4.98
C GLY A 33 -4.25 1.55 -5.68
N ILE A 34 -3.39 0.94 -6.49
CA ILE A 34 -3.60 -0.37 -7.12
C ILE A 34 -2.80 -1.41 -6.35
N TRP A 35 -3.43 -2.51 -5.98
CA TRP A 35 -2.69 -3.69 -5.53
C TRP A 35 -2.02 -4.40 -6.72
N ASN A 36 -0.69 -4.54 -6.65
CA ASN A 36 0.08 -5.33 -7.60
C ASN A 36 0.44 -6.68 -6.96
N THR A 37 -0.24 -7.73 -7.40
CA THR A 37 -0.04 -9.10 -6.89
C THR A 37 1.36 -9.63 -7.14
N SER A 38 2.02 -9.25 -8.24
CA SER A 38 3.36 -9.76 -8.56
C SER A 38 4.43 -9.21 -7.62
N LEU A 39 4.29 -7.94 -7.22
CA LEU A 39 5.24 -7.28 -6.32
C LEU A 39 4.82 -7.35 -4.85
N ASN A 40 3.62 -7.85 -4.56
CA ASN A 40 3.00 -7.82 -3.23
C ASN A 40 3.04 -6.42 -2.58
N MET A 41 2.85 -5.39 -3.40
CA MET A 41 2.91 -3.99 -3.01
C MET A 41 1.76 -3.19 -3.64
N ILE A 42 1.38 -2.09 -2.98
CA ILE A 42 0.34 -1.19 -3.45
C ILE A 42 1.01 -0.05 -4.20
N GLU A 43 0.77 0.07 -5.49
CA GLU A 43 1.19 1.23 -6.28
C GLU A 43 0.24 2.40 -6.03
N ILE A 44 0.77 3.57 -5.67
CA ILE A 44 -0.03 4.78 -5.49
C ILE A 44 -0.16 5.52 -6.83
N ILE A 45 -1.37 5.58 -7.37
CA ILE A 45 -1.67 6.32 -8.60
C ILE A 45 -1.87 7.81 -8.30
N HIS A 46 -2.59 8.11 -7.22
CA HIS A 46 -3.02 9.47 -6.92
C HIS A 46 -2.88 9.75 -5.43
N GLN A 47 -2.10 10.77 -5.10
CA GLN A 47 -1.85 11.21 -3.73
C GLN A 47 -2.69 12.44 -3.42
N HIS A 48 -3.54 12.32 -2.40
CA HIS A 48 -4.28 13.47 -1.90
C HIS A 48 -3.49 14.20 -0.80
N ARG A 49 -3.68 15.53 -0.70
CA ARG A 49 -2.96 16.39 0.26
C ARG A 49 -3.14 15.96 1.72
N SER A 50 -4.31 15.44 2.08
CA SER A 50 -4.61 14.93 3.44
C SER A 50 -3.65 13.83 3.88
N ALA A 51 -3.21 12.98 2.96
CA ALA A 51 -2.32 11.87 3.21
C ALA A 51 -0.84 12.20 2.94
N ALA A 52 -0.53 13.43 2.49
CA ALA A 52 0.82 13.82 2.11
C ALA A 52 1.83 13.59 3.25
N LYS A 53 1.47 13.93 4.49
CA LYS A 53 2.34 13.69 5.66
C LYS A 53 2.65 12.20 5.87
N CYS A 54 1.70 11.32 5.61
CA CYS A 54 1.89 9.88 5.73
C CYS A 54 2.89 9.37 4.66
N PHE A 55 2.76 9.85 3.43
CA PHE A 55 3.69 9.50 2.33
C PHE A 55 5.12 10.05 2.50
N LEU A 56 5.35 11.00 3.42
CA LEU A 56 6.71 11.40 3.78
C LEU A 56 7.41 10.35 4.64
N SER A 57 6.66 9.60 5.45
CA SER A 57 7.19 8.59 6.38
C SER A 57 7.02 7.15 5.89
N MET A 58 6.04 6.89 5.02
CA MET A 58 5.62 5.56 4.58
C MET A 58 5.88 5.37 3.09
N GLY A 59 6.19 4.14 2.71
CA GLY A 59 6.37 3.74 1.33
C GLY A 59 7.81 3.75 0.82
N ILE A 60 7.96 3.24 -0.41
CA ILE A 60 9.20 3.10 -1.16
C ILE A 60 8.99 3.70 -2.54
N MET A 61 9.95 4.50 -3.00
CA MET A 61 10.02 4.86 -4.41
C MET A 61 10.78 3.79 -5.19
N LYS A 62 10.11 3.22 -6.19
CA LYS A 62 10.66 2.29 -7.17
C LYS A 62 10.23 2.74 -8.55
N ASN A 63 11.16 2.83 -9.50
CA ASN A 63 10.87 3.21 -10.89
C ASN A 63 10.04 4.50 -11.01
N SER A 64 10.38 5.53 -10.21
CA SER A 64 9.65 6.81 -10.12
C SER A 64 8.20 6.73 -9.62
N LYS A 65 7.74 5.56 -9.14
CA LYS A 65 6.42 5.35 -8.56
C LYS A 65 6.52 5.08 -7.06
N LEU A 66 5.51 5.50 -6.31
CA LEU A 66 5.43 5.24 -4.87
C LEU A 66 4.69 3.93 -4.63
N TYR A 67 5.34 3.02 -3.92
CA TYR A 67 4.77 1.77 -3.47
C TYR A 67 4.60 1.78 -1.96
N LEU A 68 3.53 1.17 -1.46
CA LEU A 68 3.34 0.89 -0.05
C LEU A 68 3.40 -0.61 0.20
N TYR A 69 3.91 -0.97 1.37
CA TYR A 69 3.78 -2.32 1.89
C TYR A 69 2.35 -2.59 2.38
N PRO A 70 1.92 -3.87 2.45
CA PRO A 70 0.59 -4.22 2.92
C PRO A 70 0.30 -3.70 4.34
N GLU A 71 1.26 -3.74 5.27
CA GLU A 71 1.11 -3.18 6.62
C GLU A 71 0.82 -1.67 6.62
N GLU A 72 1.51 -0.91 5.78
CA GLU A 72 1.34 0.54 5.63
C GLU A 72 -0.01 0.86 4.99
N ALA A 73 -0.40 0.09 3.96
CA ALA A 73 -1.66 0.25 3.26
C ALA A 73 -2.86 -0.05 4.15
N ILE A 74 -2.83 -1.12 4.96
CA ILE A 74 -3.87 -1.40 5.96
C ILE A 74 -4.04 -0.21 6.89
N PHE A 75 -2.93 0.30 7.43
CA PHE A 75 -2.96 1.43 8.35
C PHE A 75 -3.61 2.66 7.70
N MET A 76 -3.23 2.96 6.46
CA MET A 76 -3.82 4.08 5.71
C MET A 76 -5.30 3.87 5.38
N MET A 77 -5.72 2.63 5.06
CA MET A 77 -7.12 2.28 4.85
C MET A 77 -7.94 2.42 6.14
N GLN A 78 -7.42 1.98 7.29
CA GLN A 78 -8.07 2.18 8.60
C GLN A 78 -8.26 3.66 8.91
N CYS A 79 -7.27 4.50 8.61
CA CYS A 79 -7.36 5.94 8.78
C CYS A 79 -8.26 6.63 7.73
N SER A 80 -8.86 5.87 6.80
CA SER A 80 -9.67 6.40 5.70
C SER A 80 -8.93 7.41 4.81
N LEU A 81 -7.61 7.22 4.64
CA LEU A 81 -6.73 8.08 3.84
C LEU A 81 -6.37 7.48 2.48
N LEU A 82 -6.58 6.17 2.31
CA LEU A 82 -6.25 5.40 1.13
C LEU A 82 -7.41 4.49 0.74
N GLN A 83 -7.74 4.49 -0.55
CA GLN A 83 -8.59 3.48 -1.17
C GLN A 83 -7.72 2.62 -2.08
N VAL A 84 -7.70 1.31 -1.82
CA VAL A 84 -6.97 0.33 -2.62
C VAL A 84 -7.96 -0.39 -3.52
N SER A 85 -7.61 -0.58 -4.79
CA SER A 85 -8.36 -1.41 -5.71
C SER A 85 -7.52 -2.55 -6.26
N ILE A 86 -8.16 -3.66 -6.63
CA ILE A 86 -7.52 -4.80 -7.30
C ILE A 86 -7.70 -4.64 -8.80
N ASN A 87 -6.62 -4.89 -9.54
CA ASN A 87 -6.72 -5.11 -10.98
C ASN A 87 -7.18 -6.55 -11.21
N ASN A 88 -8.46 -6.73 -11.52
CA ASN A 88 -8.91 -8.01 -12.05
C ASN A 88 -8.53 -8.08 -13.53
N ILE A 89 -7.89 -9.18 -13.93
CA ILE A 89 -7.28 -9.39 -15.26
C ILE A 89 -8.33 -9.45 -16.37
N ASN A 90 -9.61 -9.57 -16.02
CA ASN A 90 -10.73 -9.69 -16.96
C ASN A 90 -11.56 -8.40 -16.97
N GLU A 91 -11.30 -7.54 -17.96
CA GLU A 91 -12.15 -6.47 -18.50
C GLU A 91 -13.12 -5.72 -17.54
N LYS A 92 -12.63 -4.62 -16.95
CA LYS A 92 -13.36 -3.48 -16.30
C LYS A 92 -14.03 -3.78 -14.94
N PRO A 93 -14.24 -2.77 -14.06
CA PRO A 93 -13.39 -1.66 -13.61
C PRO A 93 -12.52 -2.06 -12.38
N MET A 94 -11.58 -1.19 -11.95
CA MET A 94 -10.86 -1.35 -10.67
C MET A 94 -11.87 -1.45 -9.51
N PHE A 95 -11.94 -2.63 -8.88
CA PHE A 95 -12.85 -2.84 -7.75
C PHE A 95 -12.16 -2.41 -6.44
N PRO A 96 -12.75 -1.47 -5.68
CA PRO A 96 -12.19 -1.06 -4.40
C PRO A 96 -12.37 -2.17 -3.37
N ILE A 97 -11.28 -2.50 -2.68
CA ILE A 97 -11.26 -3.53 -1.65
C ILE A 97 -11.80 -2.95 -0.36
N SER A 98 -12.64 -3.72 0.34
CA SER A 98 -13.00 -3.39 1.72
C SER A 98 -11.85 -3.67 2.69
N LEU A 99 -11.83 -3.02 3.85
CA LEU A 99 -10.78 -3.26 4.85
C LEU A 99 -10.73 -4.75 5.28
N ASN A 100 -11.88 -5.39 5.46
CA ASN A 100 -11.98 -6.80 5.86
C ASN A 100 -11.48 -7.75 4.78
N GLU A 101 -11.77 -7.43 3.52
CA GLU A 101 -11.29 -8.19 2.38
C GLU A 101 -9.77 -8.05 2.23
N ALA A 102 -9.23 -6.85 2.43
CA ALA A 102 -7.79 -6.61 2.43
C ALA A 102 -7.06 -7.43 3.50
N TYR A 103 -7.61 -7.52 4.73
CA TYR A 103 -7.09 -8.44 5.75
C TYR A 103 -7.08 -9.89 5.26
N SER A 104 -8.22 -10.33 4.73
CA SER A 104 -8.36 -11.71 4.28
C SER A 104 -7.36 -12.05 3.17
N LEU A 105 -7.13 -11.14 2.22
CA LEU A 105 -6.18 -11.33 1.12
C LEU A 105 -4.73 -11.37 1.62
N TRP A 106 -4.31 -10.37 2.37
CA TRP A 106 -2.90 -10.22 2.76
C TRP A 106 -2.46 -11.21 3.85
N PHE A 107 -3.37 -11.63 4.75
CA PHE A 107 -3.07 -12.70 5.69
C PHE A 107 -3.02 -14.07 5.01
N LYS A 108 -3.90 -14.36 4.03
CA LYS A 108 -3.89 -15.62 3.28
C LYS A 108 -2.59 -15.81 2.49
N GLN A 109 -2.05 -14.74 1.93
CA GLN A 109 -0.80 -14.77 1.16
C GLN A 109 0.46 -14.78 2.05
N SER A 110 0.32 -14.88 3.38
CA SER A 110 1.42 -14.84 4.36
C SER A 110 2.31 -13.59 4.29
N LEU A 111 1.85 -12.54 3.61
CA LEU A 111 2.59 -11.28 3.44
C LEU A 111 2.69 -10.48 4.75
N LEU A 112 1.78 -10.78 5.67
CA LEU A 112 1.62 -10.08 6.93
C LEU A 112 1.29 -11.08 8.04
N THR A 113 1.87 -10.89 9.22
CA THR A 113 1.45 -11.58 10.44
C THR A 113 0.66 -10.63 11.33
N LEU A 114 -0.34 -11.14 12.05
CA LEU A 114 -1.17 -10.33 12.95
C LEU A 114 -0.33 -9.56 13.98
N LYS A 115 0.70 -10.21 14.53
CA LYS A 115 1.66 -9.58 15.46
C LYS A 115 2.37 -8.39 14.83
N HIS A 116 2.88 -8.56 13.60
CA HIS A 116 3.59 -7.52 12.88
C HIS A 116 2.70 -6.30 12.64
N LEU A 117 1.46 -6.54 12.19
CA LEU A 117 0.49 -5.48 11.99
C LEU A 117 0.17 -4.74 13.29
N HIS A 118 -0.05 -5.47 14.38
CA HIS A 118 -0.39 -4.86 15.66
C HIS A 118 0.72 -3.94 16.16
N VAL A 119 1.97 -4.41 16.13
CA VAL A 119 3.15 -3.62 16.50
C VAL A 119 3.30 -2.42 15.58
N TYR A 120 3.15 -2.62 14.26
CA TYR A 120 3.24 -1.54 13.28
C TYR A 120 2.23 -0.42 13.60
N GLN A 121 0.95 -0.79 13.77
CA GLN A 121 -0.11 0.17 14.04
C GLN A 121 0.08 0.89 15.39
N TYR A 122 0.50 0.18 16.43
CA TYR A 122 0.72 0.76 17.76
C TYR A 122 1.81 1.84 17.73
N LEU A 123 2.99 1.50 17.21
CA LEU A 123 4.13 2.41 17.15
C LEU A 123 3.85 3.60 16.21
N THR A 124 3.18 3.35 15.09
CA THR A 124 2.79 4.41 14.14
C THR A 124 1.82 5.41 14.78
N ARG A 125 0.85 4.95 15.59
CA ARG A 125 -0.09 5.84 16.30
C ARG A 125 0.57 6.72 17.35
N ILE A 126 1.66 6.25 17.95
CA ILE A 126 2.46 7.03 18.92
C ILE A 126 3.36 8.05 18.20
N GLY A 127 3.54 7.92 16.88
CA GLY A 127 4.31 8.85 16.05
C GLY A 127 5.73 8.37 15.73
N PHE A 128 6.05 7.10 15.97
CA PHE A 128 7.30 6.51 15.50
C PHE A 128 7.26 6.26 13.98
N ILE A 129 8.39 6.48 13.32
CA ILE A 129 8.59 6.13 11.91
C ILE A 129 9.20 4.73 11.86
N LEU A 130 8.48 3.78 11.29
CA LEU A 130 8.91 2.39 11.19
C LEU A 130 9.54 2.13 9.83
N ILE A 131 10.66 1.42 9.83
CA ILE A 131 11.38 1.03 8.63
C ILE A 131 11.53 -0.48 8.65
N ARG A 132 11.16 -1.12 7.54
CA ARG A 132 11.35 -2.56 7.38
C ARG A 132 12.85 -2.85 7.37
N HIS A 133 13.28 -3.71 8.29
CA HIS A 133 14.65 -4.16 8.34
C HIS A 133 15.00 -4.88 7.04
N ARG A 134 15.90 -4.31 6.25
CA ARG A 134 16.56 -5.03 5.17
C ARG A 134 17.76 -5.71 5.82
N SER A 135 17.68 -7.02 6.01
CA SER A 135 18.88 -7.81 6.26
C SER A 135 19.71 -7.78 4.99
N HIS A 136 20.45 -6.70 4.77
CA HIS A 136 21.70 -6.87 4.05
C HIS A 136 22.47 -7.91 4.85
N GLY A 137 22.93 -8.97 4.20
CA GLY A 137 23.89 -9.90 4.79
C GLY A 137 25.16 -9.10 5.10
N THR A 138 25.19 -8.42 6.25
CA THR A 138 26.39 -7.80 6.77
C THR A 138 27.17 -8.92 7.44
N MET A 139 27.85 -9.72 6.62
CA MET A 139 29.16 -10.18 7.02
C MET A 139 29.96 -8.91 7.26
N ILE A 140 30.22 -8.60 8.53
CA ILE A 140 31.14 -7.55 8.92
C ILE A 140 32.53 -8.07 8.54
N GLU A 141 32.97 -7.80 7.31
CA GLU A 141 34.41 -7.75 7.06
C GLU A 141 34.89 -6.39 7.54
N THR A 142 35.60 -6.43 8.66
CA THR A 142 36.31 -5.29 9.23
C THR A 142 37.39 -4.87 8.23
N LYS A 143 37.12 -3.83 7.45
CA LYS A 143 38.18 -3.01 6.85
C LYS A 143 37.87 -1.56 7.14
N GLU A 144 38.69 -1.04 8.05
CA GLU A 144 38.89 0.37 8.35
C GLU A 144 39.04 1.15 7.04
N ASP A 145 38.33 2.29 6.92
CA ASP A 145 38.89 3.51 6.34
C ASP A 145 37.97 4.70 6.62
N LEU A 146 38.49 5.65 7.39
CA LEU A 146 37.92 6.98 7.58
C LEU A 146 37.96 7.75 6.26
N SER A 147 36.83 8.28 5.79
CA SER A 147 36.83 9.64 5.23
C SER A 147 35.45 10.31 5.25
N ASN A 148 35.44 11.47 5.91
CA ASN A 148 34.46 12.55 5.90
C ASN A 148 33.60 12.68 4.63
N LYS A 149 32.27 12.75 4.80
CA LYS A 149 31.40 13.66 4.02
C LYS A 149 30.09 13.99 4.77
N LYS A 150 30.15 15.18 5.39
CA LYS A 150 29.10 16.20 5.56
C LYS A 150 27.66 15.74 5.79
N THR A 151 27.19 16.00 7.01
CA THR A 151 25.79 16.20 7.37
C THR A 151 25.14 17.24 6.45
N SER A 152 24.29 16.79 5.52
CA SER A 152 23.23 17.61 4.96
C SER A 152 21.91 16.90 5.23
N SER A 153 20.98 17.64 5.84
CA SER A 153 19.61 17.23 6.11
C SER A 153 18.87 17.01 4.79
N ILE A 154 19.05 15.81 4.21
CA ILE A 154 18.37 15.35 3.00
C ILE A 154 17.04 14.74 3.42
N LYS A 155 15.95 15.31 2.89
CA LYS A 155 14.59 14.77 2.95
C LYS A 155 14.65 13.31 2.48
N ARG A 156 14.48 12.36 3.41
CA ARG A 156 14.60 10.92 3.17
C ARG A 156 13.38 10.42 2.40
N LYS A 157 13.38 10.63 1.08
CA LYS A 157 12.53 9.87 0.16
C LYS A 157 13.30 8.60 -0.20
N ARG A 158 12.65 7.45 -0.06
CA ARG A 158 13.28 6.13 -0.09
C ARG A 158 13.43 5.66 -1.54
N ASP A 159 14.62 5.77 -2.12
CA ASP A 159 14.92 5.19 -3.43
C ASP A 159 15.39 3.73 -3.25
N GLU A 160 14.79 2.79 -3.99
CA GLU A 160 15.26 1.41 -4.09
C GLU A 160 16.24 1.32 -5.27
N TYR A 161 17.53 1.10 -4.98
CA TYR A 161 18.52 0.71 -5.99
C TYR A 161 18.14 -0.68 -6.54
N GLU A 162 18.09 -0.77 -7.86
CA GLU A 162 17.69 -1.93 -8.64
C GLU A 162 18.61 -3.13 -8.41
N HIS A 163 18.01 -4.32 -8.31
CA HIS A 163 18.71 -5.55 -8.65
C HIS A 163 17.85 -6.35 -9.62
N GLU A 164 18.32 -6.38 -10.88
CA GLU A 164 18.08 -7.45 -11.83
C GLU A 164 18.70 -8.76 -11.34
N SER A 165 17.99 -9.86 -11.59
CA SER A 165 18.55 -11.21 -11.75
C SER A 165 17.45 -12.03 -12.45
N ILE A 166 17.52 -12.16 -13.78
CA ILE A 166 18.10 -13.30 -14.54
C ILE A 166 17.31 -14.60 -14.32
N GLU A 167 16.78 -15.13 -15.42
CA GLU A 167 16.09 -16.41 -15.54
C GLU A 167 17.00 -17.64 -15.31
N SER A 168 16.33 -18.66 -14.75
CA SER A 168 16.43 -20.12 -14.96
C SER A 168 17.75 -20.87 -14.75
N SER A 169 17.70 -21.86 -13.84
CA SER A 169 18.15 -23.22 -14.15
C SER A 169 17.37 -24.23 -13.30
N GLU A 170 16.64 -25.12 -13.96
CA GLU A 170 16.23 -26.41 -13.44
C GLU A 170 17.48 -27.24 -13.12
N ASN A 171 17.44 -28.01 -12.03
CA ASN A 171 17.99 -29.37 -11.96
C ASN A 171 17.45 -30.06 -10.70
N ASP A 172 16.79 -31.20 -10.94
CA ASP A 172 16.38 -32.20 -9.96
C ASP A 172 17.55 -32.71 -9.10
N ILE A 173 17.26 -33.12 -7.86
CA ILE A 173 17.69 -34.38 -7.24
C ILE A 173 16.75 -34.68 -6.06
N GLN A 174 16.30 -35.93 -6.00
CA GLN A 174 15.39 -36.54 -5.04
C GLN A 174 16.06 -36.92 -3.70
N ASP A 175 15.17 -37.21 -2.74
CA ASP A 175 15.31 -38.05 -1.54
C ASP A 175 16.17 -37.58 -0.36
N GLU A 176 15.51 -37.43 0.80
CA GLU A 176 15.74 -38.29 1.98
C GLU A 176 14.84 -37.87 3.17
N ASN A 177 14.27 -38.90 3.80
CA ASN A 177 13.43 -38.87 4.99
C ASN A 177 14.13 -38.25 6.19
N TYR A 178 13.47 -37.34 6.93
CA TYR A 178 13.69 -37.22 8.37
C TYR A 178 12.39 -37.00 9.14
N ILE A 179 12.14 -37.97 10.01
CA ILE A 179 11.12 -38.08 11.05
C ILE A 179 11.61 -37.37 12.33
N CYS A 180 10.63 -36.86 13.11
CA CYS A 180 10.62 -36.59 14.56
C CYS A 180 11.27 -35.29 15.11
N PRO A 181 10.85 -34.83 16.32
CA PRO A 181 10.06 -35.49 17.37
C PRO A 181 8.57 -35.15 17.42
#